data_AF-A0A166AMM6-F1
#
_entry.id   AF-A0A166AMM6-F1
#
_cell.length_a   1.000
_cell.length_b   1.000
_cell.length_c   1.000
_cell.angle_alpha   90.00
_cell.angle_beta   90.00
_cell.angle_gamma   90.00
#
_symmetry.space_group_name_H-M   'P 1'
#
loop_
_entity.id
_entity.type
_entity.pdbx_description
1 polymer ?
#
loop_
_entity_poly.entity_id
_entity_poly.type
_entity_poly.pdbx_seq_one_letter_code
_entity_poly.pdbx_strand_id
1 'polypeptide(L)'
;MASRFQPQRRVSVSELDRELELLREFSPLMKMQRNAHVPMCKLPAELLIYIFDLLRDVWDPDWERKVYSDEEEFPEFDTVSSSTGDISHSLGWMNATHVCSAWRKVALSTPSLWCNVNCSGLSSRMRKTVLKRSAKLPLRLTLDFEDRPSRRDPGAWAKDWLSQPTRKRVRSLELISIPDSPEKFKAILRRLRDLPQLVSLVVQREEMVASADAPLAIHSHLATPFPQLAKLSFLDCFPPLSSPIFSSNLTYLSLKTYYDEIHESVPTVGDTVVLLSA
;
A
#
# COMPACT_ATOMS: atom_id res chain seq x y z
N MET A 1 -14.21 39.34 -29.57
CA MET A 1 -12.99 38.52 -29.67
C MET A 1 -13.14 37.59 -30.85
N ALA A 2 -12.48 37.88 -31.97
CA ALA A 2 -12.50 37.01 -33.14
C ALA A 2 -11.73 35.72 -32.82
N SER A 3 -12.33 34.55 -33.11
CA SER A 3 -11.67 33.26 -32.97
C SER A 3 -10.40 33.25 -33.83
N ARG A 4 -9.23 33.03 -33.21
CA ARG A 4 -7.92 32.94 -33.90
C ARG A 4 -7.81 31.73 -34.84
N PHE A 5 -8.79 30.84 -34.84
CA PHE A 5 -8.81 29.62 -35.66
C PHE A 5 -9.73 29.79 -36.88
N GLN A 6 -9.45 30.76 -37.75
CA GLN A 6 -10.15 30.87 -39.03
C GLN A 6 -9.59 29.87 -40.05
N PRO A 7 -10.42 29.02 -40.69
CA PRO A 7 -9.98 27.99 -41.63
C PRO A 7 -9.51 28.51 -43.01
N GLN A 8 -9.41 29.83 -43.20
CA GLN A 8 -9.23 30.45 -44.53
C GLN A 8 -7.81 30.97 -44.82
N ARG A 9 -6.79 30.50 -44.10
CA ARG A 9 -5.39 30.88 -44.34
C ARG A 9 -4.64 29.66 -44.88
N ARG A 10 -3.97 29.77 -46.04
CA ARG A 10 -3.02 28.75 -46.54
C ARG A 10 -1.81 28.74 -45.61
N VAL A 11 -1.88 27.95 -44.54
CA VAL A 11 -0.79 27.76 -43.56
C VAL A 11 -0.15 26.41 -43.84
N SER A 12 1.18 26.34 -43.81
CA SER A 12 1.89 25.07 -43.97
C SER A 12 1.71 24.18 -42.73
N VAL A 13 1.76 22.85 -42.90
CA VAL A 13 1.65 21.90 -41.76
C VAL A 13 2.72 22.17 -40.71
N SER A 14 3.94 22.52 -41.13
CA SER A 14 5.05 22.84 -40.22
C SER A 14 4.82 24.10 -39.39
N GLU A 15 4.13 25.11 -39.93
CA GLU A 15 3.72 26.29 -39.17
C GLU A 15 2.65 25.95 -38.13
N LEU A 16 1.66 25.13 -38.49
CA LEU A 16 0.64 24.64 -37.55
C LEU A 16 1.26 23.79 -36.44
N ASP A 17 2.20 22.91 -36.77
CA ASP A 17 2.93 22.10 -35.76
C ASP A 17 3.70 22.99 -34.79
N ARG A 18 4.32 24.07 -35.27
CA ARG A 18 5.04 25.03 -34.42
C ARG A 18 4.10 25.85 -33.54
N GLU A 19 2.94 26.27 -34.04
CA GLU A 19 1.91 26.90 -33.22
C GLU A 19 1.38 25.94 -32.15
N LEU A 20 1.20 24.67 -32.50
CA LEU A 20 0.75 23.63 -31.58
C LEU A 20 1.79 23.36 -30.48
N GLU A 21 3.07 23.34 -30.85
CA GLU A 21 4.19 23.23 -29.90
C GLU A 21 4.21 24.42 -28.92
N LEU A 22 4.08 25.65 -29.43
CA LEU A 22 3.97 26.85 -28.58
C LEU A 22 2.75 26.78 -27.64
N LEU A 23 1.58 26.38 -28.14
CA LEU A 23 0.39 26.22 -27.29
C LEU A 23 0.58 25.15 -26.22
N ARG A 24 1.27 24.05 -26.53
CA ARG A 24 1.63 23.02 -25.54
C ARG A 24 2.57 23.55 -24.47
N GLU A 25 3.52 24.40 -24.83
CA GLU A 25 4.47 25.04 -23.91
C GLU A 25 3.81 26.08 -22.99
N PHE A 26 2.96 26.95 -23.54
CA PHE A 26 2.31 28.02 -22.78
C PHE A 26 1.08 27.56 -21.98
N SER A 27 0.45 26.45 -22.37
CA SER A 27 -0.73 25.91 -21.68
C SER A 27 -0.49 25.62 -20.19
N PRO A 28 0.61 24.96 -19.76
CA PRO A 28 0.98 24.80 -18.36
C PRO A 28 1.08 26.12 -17.57
N LEU A 29 1.69 27.15 -18.16
CA LEU A 29 1.87 28.46 -17.51
C LEU A 29 0.52 29.15 -17.29
N MET A 30 -0.34 29.15 -18.31
CA MET A 30 -1.69 29.72 -18.22
C MET A 30 -2.56 28.94 -17.21
N LYS A 31 -2.45 27.60 -17.19
CA LYS A 31 -3.11 26.77 -16.16
C LYS A 31 -2.61 27.09 -14.76
N MET A 32 -1.29 27.29 -14.58
CA MET A 32 -0.71 27.66 -13.30
C MET A 32 -1.23 29.03 -12.83
N GLN A 33 -1.28 30.02 -13.72
CA GLN A 33 -1.83 31.34 -13.42
C GLN A 33 -3.31 31.26 -13.07
N ARG A 34 -4.13 30.54 -13.86
CA ARG A 34 -5.54 30.30 -13.53
C ARG A 34 -5.69 29.68 -12.15
N ASN A 35 -4.93 28.62 -11.86
CA ASN A 35 -4.98 27.93 -10.57
C ASN A 35 -4.60 28.86 -9.41
N ALA A 36 -3.65 29.79 -9.60
CA ALA A 36 -3.33 30.80 -8.59
C ALA A 36 -4.53 31.72 -8.24
N HIS A 37 -5.56 31.79 -9.09
CA HIS A 37 -6.79 32.55 -8.83
C HIS A 37 -7.96 31.69 -8.32
N VAL A 38 -7.90 30.36 -8.45
CA VAL A 38 -8.95 29.44 -7.98
C VAL A 38 -8.88 29.28 -6.45
N PRO A 39 -9.99 29.47 -5.70
CA PRO A 39 -9.98 29.38 -4.24
C PRO A 39 -9.36 28.11 -3.66
N MET A 40 -9.68 26.94 -4.23
CA MET A 40 -9.15 25.63 -3.78
C MET A 40 -7.62 25.50 -3.94
N CYS A 41 -7.01 26.27 -4.83
CA CYS A 41 -5.57 26.29 -5.04
C CYS A 41 -4.86 27.37 -4.20
N LYS A 42 -5.61 28.21 -3.48
CA LYS A 42 -5.11 29.23 -2.54
C LYS A 42 -5.13 28.79 -1.08
N LEU A 43 -5.58 27.56 -0.82
CA LEU A 43 -5.57 27.01 0.53
C LEU A 43 -4.14 27.01 1.10
N PRO A 44 -3.95 27.38 2.38
CA PRO A 44 -2.70 27.19 3.08
C PRO A 44 -2.20 25.75 2.99
N ALA A 45 -0.88 25.57 3.07
CA ALA A 45 -0.26 24.26 2.93
C ALA A 45 -0.76 23.27 3.98
N GLU A 46 -1.03 23.74 5.19
CA GLU A 46 -1.53 22.95 6.32
C GLU A 46 -2.89 22.31 6.02
N LEU A 47 -3.80 23.09 5.42
CA LEU A 47 -5.13 22.59 5.04
C LEU A 47 -5.03 21.59 3.87
N LEU A 48 -4.13 21.85 2.92
CA LEU A 48 -3.88 20.90 1.84
C LEU A 48 -3.30 19.58 2.36
N ILE A 49 -2.36 19.64 3.30
CA ILE A 49 -1.80 18.45 3.94
C ILE A 49 -2.89 17.67 4.67
N TYR A 50 -3.76 18.36 5.42
CA TYR A 50 -4.89 17.72 6.10
C TYR A 50 -5.84 17.03 5.11
N ILE A 51 -6.19 17.70 4.01
CA ILE A 51 -7.02 17.12 2.94
C ILE A 51 -6.32 15.89 2.33
N PHE A 52 -5.01 15.96 2.07
CA PHE A 52 -4.26 14.83 1.52
C PHE A 52 -4.18 13.65 2.49
N ASP A 53 -4.13 13.93 3.80
CA ASP A 53 -4.19 12.91 4.84
C ASP A 53 -5.54 12.18 4.81
N LEU A 54 -6.65 12.93 4.74
CA LEU A 54 -7.99 12.36 4.61
C LEU A 54 -8.16 11.57 3.31
N LEU A 55 -7.65 12.08 2.18
CA LEU A 55 -7.70 11.38 0.90
C LEU A 55 -6.95 10.05 0.95
N ARG A 56 -5.80 10.01 1.62
CA ARG A 56 -5.03 8.78 1.76
C ARG A 56 -5.81 7.71 2.53
N ASP A 57 -6.62 8.11 3.50
CA ASP A 57 -7.36 7.16 4.34
C ASP A 57 -8.60 6.58 3.64
N VAL A 58 -9.08 7.19 2.55
CA VAL A 58 -10.28 6.74 1.81
C VAL A 58 -10.03 6.36 0.36
N TRP A 59 -8.86 6.67 -0.19
CA TRP A 59 -8.54 6.48 -1.60
C TRP A 59 -7.16 5.84 -1.78
N ASP A 60 -7.10 4.56 -1.49
CA ASP A 60 -5.87 3.79 -1.64
C ASP A 60 -5.46 3.62 -3.12
N PRO A 61 -4.14 3.52 -3.39
CA PRO A 61 -3.66 3.04 -4.68
C PRO A 61 -4.12 1.60 -4.89
N ASP A 62 -4.46 1.25 -6.12
CA ASP A 62 -4.94 -0.08 -6.45
C ASP A 62 -4.42 -0.52 -7.83
N TRP A 63 -4.45 -1.80 -8.12
CA TRP A 63 -4.19 -2.36 -9.44
C TRP A 63 -5.38 -3.23 -9.86
N GLU A 64 -6.30 -2.66 -10.62
CA GLU A 64 -7.38 -3.44 -11.21
C GLU A 64 -6.78 -4.39 -12.25
N ARG A 65 -6.96 -5.70 -12.03
CA ARG A 65 -6.91 -6.66 -13.12
C ARG A 65 -8.18 -6.43 -13.92
N LYS A 66 -8.07 -5.88 -15.13
CA LYS A 66 -9.18 -5.94 -16.10
C LYS A 66 -9.52 -7.41 -16.32
N VAL A 67 -10.53 -7.88 -15.61
CA VAL A 67 -11.23 -9.11 -15.96
C VAL A 67 -12.04 -8.67 -17.17
N TYR A 68 -11.57 -9.02 -18.37
CA TYR A 68 -12.50 -9.13 -19.48
C TYR A 68 -13.52 -10.17 -19.01
N SER A 69 -14.71 -9.73 -18.63
CA SER A 69 -15.84 -10.65 -18.49
C SER A 69 -15.97 -11.29 -19.86
N ASP A 70 -15.80 -12.62 -19.94
CA ASP A 70 -15.91 -13.43 -21.16
C ASP A 70 -17.35 -13.43 -21.73
N GLU A 71 -18.15 -12.39 -21.49
CA GLU A 71 -19.53 -12.23 -21.96
C GLU A 71 -19.65 -11.43 -23.26
N GLU A 72 -18.56 -10.88 -23.81
CA GLU A 72 -18.60 -10.30 -25.16
C GLU A 72 -18.11 -11.32 -26.20
N GLU A 73 -19.06 -12.07 -26.75
CA GLU A 73 -18.92 -12.88 -27.95
C GLU A 73 -18.36 -12.03 -29.13
N PHE A 74 -17.12 -12.35 -29.55
CA PHE A 74 -16.47 -12.20 -30.87
C PHE A 74 -16.84 -11.02 -31.82
N PRO A 75 -15.82 -10.45 -32.52
CA PRO A 75 -15.47 -11.06 -33.81
C PRO A 75 -13.97 -11.31 -34.01
N GLU A 76 -13.72 -12.43 -34.67
CA GLU A 76 -12.44 -12.88 -35.23
C GLU A 76 -11.74 -11.79 -36.05
N PHE A 77 -10.55 -11.39 -35.62
CA PHE A 77 -9.48 -11.05 -36.55
C PHE A 77 -8.11 -11.30 -35.92
N ASP A 78 -7.35 -12.20 -36.55
CA ASP A 78 -6.00 -12.58 -36.17
C ASP A 78 -5.11 -11.35 -35.95
N THR A 79 -4.80 -11.07 -34.69
CA THR A 79 -3.58 -10.36 -34.35
C THR A 79 -2.96 -11.03 -33.15
N VAL A 80 -1.81 -11.66 -33.39
CA VAL A 80 -0.89 -12.16 -32.35
C VAL A 80 -0.47 -10.98 -31.48
N SER A 81 -1.28 -10.66 -30.48
CA SER A 81 -0.93 -9.75 -29.40
C SER A 81 -0.82 -10.60 -28.16
N SER A 82 0.42 -10.71 -27.69
CA SER A 82 0.80 -11.36 -26.45
C SER A 82 -0.17 -10.94 -25.34
N SER A 83 -0.94 -11.87 -24.80
CA SER A 83 -1.90 -11.65 -23.72
C SER A 83 -1.19 -11.36 -22.39
N THR A 84 -0.53 -10.21 -22.31
CA THR A 84 -0.29 -9.53 -21.05
C THR A 84 -1.55 -8.72 -20.77
N GLY A 85 -2.50 -9.29 -20.01
CA GLY A 85 -3.63 -8.51 -19.50
C GLY A 85 -3.11 -7.21 -18.89
N ASP A 86 -3.56 -6.09 -19.46
CA ASP A 86 -3.01 -4.76 -19.16
C ASP A 86 -3.44 -4.38 -17.73
N ILE A 87 -2.53 -4.50 -16.78
CA ILE A 87 -2.76 -4.16 -15.38
C ILE A 87 -2.84 -2.64 -15.27
N SER A 88 -4.03 -2.10 -15.03
CA SER A 88 -4.20 -0.66 -14.79
C SER A 88 -3.95 -0.32 -13.31
N HIS A 89 -2.87 0.43 -13.06
CA HIS A 89 -2.58 0.96 -11.73
C HIS A 89 -3.30 2.29 -11.49
N SER A 90 -4.18 2.34 -10.49
CA SER A 90 -4.71 3.56 -9.92
C SER A 90 -3.71 4.17 -8.94
N LEU A 91 -3.47 5.48 -9.06
CA LEU A 91 -2.59 6.21 -8.15
C LEU A 91 -3.25 6.52 -6.79
N GLY A 92 -4.55 6.27 -6.63
CA GLY A 92 -5.31 6.63 -5.44
C GLY A 92 -5.15 8.12 -5.09
N TRP A 93 -4.97 8.42 -3.80
CA TRP A 93 -4.73 9.76 -3.29
C TRP A 93 -3.57 10.51 -3.95
N MET A 94 -2.58 9.81 -4.52
CA MET A 94 -1.44 10.44 -5.21
C MET A 94 -1.87 11.21 -6.46
N ASN A 95 -3.09 10.99 -6.97
CA ASN A 95 -3.71 11.84 -7.99
C ASN A 95 -3.82 13.31 -7.54
N ALA A 96 -3.87 13.59 -6.22
CA ALA A 96 -3.78 14.95 -5.68
C ALA A 96 -2.50 15.68 -6.15
N THR A 97 -1.40 14.95 -6.35
CA THR A 97 -0.16 15.51 -6.88
C THR A 97 -0.26 15.88 -8.36
N HIS A 98 -1.29 15.44 -9.08
CA HIS A 98 -1.52 15.71 -10.50
C HIS A 98 -2.55 16.81 -10.76
N VAL A 99 -3.25 17.30 -9.73
CA VAL A 99 -4.25 18.37 -9.85
C VAL A 99 -3.63 19.69 -10.33
N CYS A 100 -2.62 20.18 -9.62
CA CYS A 100 -1.88 21.39 -10.01
C CYS A 100 -0.45 21.41 -9.46
N SER A 101 0.38 22.35 -9.93
CA SER A 101 1.77 22.50 -9.48
C SER A 101 1.88 22.88 -7.99
N ALA A 102 0.95 23.67 -7.46
CA ALA A 102 0.93 24.06 -6.06
C ALA A 102 0.67 22.86 -5.14
N TRP A 103 -0.36 22.07 -5.43
CA TRP A 103 -0.69 20.84 -4.69
C TRP A 103 0.46 19.83 -4.77
N ARG A 104 1.04 19.66 -5.97
CA ARG A 104 2.23 18.83 -6.15
C ARG A 104 3.37 19.29 -5.26
N LYS A 105 3.67 20.59 -5.22
CA LYS A 105 4.76 21.14 -4.40
C LYS A 105 4.55 20.79 -2.92
N VAL A 106 3.36 21.05 -2.39
CA VAL A 106 3.01 20.76 -0.98
C VAL A 106 3.10 19.26 -0.67
N ALA A 107 2.50 18.41 -1.50
CA ALA A 107 2.52 16.95 -1.27
C ALA A 107 3.94 16.37 -1.33
N LEU A 108 4.78 16.84 -2.27
CA LEU A 108 6.16 16.38 -2.41
C LEU A 108 7.09 16.93 -1.34
N SER A 109 6.82 18.11 -0.77
CA SER A 109 7.58 18.69 0.33
C SER A 109 7.17 18.16 1.71
N THR A 110 6.20 17.26 1.78
CA THR A 110 5.63 16.75 3.04
C THR A 110 5.86 15.24 3.16
N PRO A 111 7.00 14.79 3.72
CA PRO A 111 7.35 13.37 3.78
C PRO A 111 6.37 12.49 4.56
N SER A 112 5.66 13.04 5.56
CA SER A 112 4.71 12.30 6.40
C SER A 112 3.56 11.67 5.59
N LEU A 113 3.13 12.33 4.51
CA LEU A 113 2.08 11.81 3.62
C LEU A 113 2.46 10.48 2.97
N TRP A 114 3.76 10.20 2.84
CA TRP A 114 4.31 9.02 2.16
C TRP A 114 4.68 7.89 3.13
N CYS A 115 4.34 8.02 4.41
CA CYS A 115 4.78 7.10 5.47
C CYS A 115 3.75 6.02 5.80
N ASN A 116 2.47 6.21 5.48
CA ASN A 116 1.44 5.18 5.57
C ASN A 116 1.26 4.56 4.17
N VAL A 117 1.61 3.29 4.02
CA VAL A 117 1.76 2.64 2.72
C VAL A 117 1.02 1.31 2.68
N ASN A 118 -0.07 1.29 1.91
CA ASN A 118 -0.65 0.05 1.40
C ASN A 118 0.27 -0.49 0.29
N CYS A 119 0.93 -1.63 0.56
CA CYS A 119 1.97 -2.19 -0.30
C CYS A 119 1.41 -2.87 -1.55
N SER A 120 0.14 -3.31 -1.50
CA SER A 120 -0.49 -4.18 -2.50
C SER A 120 -0.84 -3.40 -3.77
N GLY A 121 -1.34 -2.17 -3.61
CA GLY A 121 -1.66 -1.24 -4.71
C GLY A 121 -0.47 -0.71 -5.51
N LEU A 122 0.77 -0.98 -5.09
CA LEU A 122 1.95 -0.25 -5.56
C LEU A 122 2.89 -1.09 -6.44
N SER A 123 3.15 -0.59 -7.65
CA SER A 123 4.18 -1.16 -8.53
C SER A 123 5.60 -1.01 -7.96
N SER A 124 6.54 -1.82 -8.44
CA SER A 124 7.94 -1.75 -7.99
C SER A 124 8.58 -0.37 -8.20
N ARG A 125 8.19 0.35 -9.27
CA ARG A 125 8.64 1.72 -9.52
C ARG A 125 8.03 2.69 -8.50
N MET A 126 6.75 2.53 -8.17
CA MET A 126 6.09 3.39 -7.19
C MET A 126 6.62 3.16 -5.77
N ARG A 127 6.89 1.92 -5.37
CA ARG A 127 7.58 1.59 -4.11
C ARG A 127 8.83 2.43 -3.92
N LYS A 128 9.73 2.46 -4.90
CA LYS A 128 10.97 3.26 -4.83
C LYS A 128 10.67 4.76 -4.64
N THR A 129 9.66 5.28 -5.34
CA THR A 129 9.23 6.67 -5.24
C THR A 129 8.68 7.00 -3.86
N VAL A 130 7.77 6.18 -3.32
CA VAL A 130 7.15 6.36 -2.00
C VAL A 130 8.20 6.26 -0.88
N LEU A 131 9.07 5.25 -0.94
CA LEU A 131 10.16 5.09 0.03
C LEU A 131 11.17 6.24 -0.01
N LYS A 132 11.41 6.84 -1.18
CA LYS A 132 12.25 8.04 -1.31
C LYS A 132 11.55 9.27 -0.74
N ARG A 133 10.25 9.46 -1.02
CA ARG A 133 9.47 10.62 -0.58
C ARG A 133 9.19 10.64 0.92
N SER A 134 9.08 9.47 1.56
CA SER A 134 9.00 9.34 3.03
C SER A 134 10.30 9.70 3.76
N ALA A 135 11.37 10.03 3.02
CA ALA A 135 12.66 10.44 3.56
C ALA A 135 13.21 9.43 4.59
N LYS A 136 13.46 9.86 5.83
CA LYS A 136 13.94 9.01 6.94
C LYS A 136 12.86 8.78 8.01
N LEU A 137 11.62 9.18 7.74
CA LEU A 137 10.55 9.06 8.72
C LEU A 137 10.15 7.60 8.97
N PRO A 138 9.59 7.30 10.16
CA PRO A 138 9.04 5.99 10.47
C PRO A 138 7.90 5.61 9.54
N LEU A 139 7.81 4.33 9.18
CA LEU A 139 6.86 3.79 8.21
C LEU A 139 5.78 2.95 8.89
N ARG A 140 4.55 3.08 8.39
CA ARG A 140 3.44 2.16 8.59
C ARG A 140 3.24 1.42 7.27
N LEU A 141 3.43 0.11 7.28
CA LEU A 141 3.31 -0.73 6.09
C LEU A 141 2.18 -1.73 6.30
N THR A 142 1.28 -1.81 5.32
CA THR A 142 0.25 -2.85 5.23
C THR A 142 0.58 -3.72 4.03
N LEU A 143 0.77 -5.02 4.27
CA LEU A 143 1.04 -6.03 3.26
C LEU A 143 -0.15 -6.98 3.23
N ASP A 144 -1.04 -6.76 2.29
CA ASP A 144 -2.12 -7.69 1.98
C ASP A 144 -1.61 -8.73 0.96
N PHE A 145 -1.57 -9.99 1.36
CA PHE A 145 -1.03 -11.07 0.53
C PHE A 145 -2.03 -11.65 -0.46
N GLU A 146 -3.31 -11.31 -0.37
CA GLU A 146 -4.34 -11.63 -1.35
C GLU A 146 -4.28 -10.63 -2.51
N ASP A 147 -4.26 -9.34 -2.19
CA ASP A 147 -4.19 -8.24 -3.16
C ASP A 147 -2.78 -7.98 -3.71
N ARG A 148 -1.80 -8.83 -3.37
CA ARG A 148 -0.46 -8.71 -3.94
C ARG A 148 -0.47 -9.10 -5.44
N PRO A 149 0.51 -8.63 -6.23
CA PRO A 149 0.69 -9.11 -7.60
C PRO A 149 0.82 -10.64 -7.66
N SER A 150 -0.18 -11.31 -8.23
CA SER A 150 -0.36 -12.77 -8.15
C SER A 150 0.82 -13.57 -8.70
N ARG A 151 1.54 -13.03 -9.69
CA ARG A 151 2.74 -13.63 -10.29
C ARG A 151 3.97 -13.66 -9.36
N ARG A 152 3.96 -12.95 -8.23
CA ARG A 152 5.10 -12.91 -7.31
C ARG A 152 5.01 -14.03 -6.28
N ASP A 153 6.12 -14.42 -5.68
CA ASP A 153 6.10 -15.24 -4.47
C ASP A 153 5.84 -14.34 -3.24
N PRO A 154 4.99 -14.73 -2.26
CA PRO A 154 4.72 -13.92 -1.07
C PRO A 154 5.98 -13.53 -0.29
N GLY A 155 6.92 -14.47 -0.10
CA GLY A 155 8.16 -14.22 0.63
C GLY A 155 9.11 -13.28 -0.12
N ALA A 156 9.19 -13.40 -1.45
CA ALA A 156 9.95 -12.51 -2.31
C ALA A 156 9.35 -11.09 -2.35
N TRP A 157 8.03 -10.98 -2.41
CA TRP A 157 7.33 -9.70 -2.38
C TRP A 157 7.47 -8.99 -1.02
N ALA A 158 7.30 -9.72 0.09
CA ALA A 158 7.56 -9.19 1.43
C ALA A 158 9.02 -8.72 1.59
N LYS A 159 9.99 -9.46 1.02
CA LYS A 159 11.41 -9.07 1.02
C LYS A 159 11.66 -7.73 0.33
N ASP A 160 10.95 -7.43 -0.76
CA ASP A 160 11.08 -6.16 -1.47
C ASP A 160 10.66 -4.97 -0.61
N TRP A 161 9.61 -5.13 0.20
CA TRP A 161 9.15 -4.09 1.13
C TRP A 161 10.01 -4.04 2.40
N LEU A 162 10.31 -5.18 3.00
CA LEU A 162 11.12 -5.33 4.21
C LEU A 162 12.62 -5.47 3.91
N SER A 163 13.13 -4.65 2.99
CA SER A 163 14.57 -4.54 2.72
C SER A 163 15.31 -3.94 3.93
N GLN A 164 16.64 -4.16 4.03
CA GLN A 164 17.44 -3.62 5.15
C GLN A 164 17.20 -2.14 5.50
N PRO A 165 17.20 -1.19 4.54
CA PRO A 165 16.97 0.22 4.85
C PRO A 165 15.54 0.51 5.32
N THR A 166 14.55 -0.25 4.82
CA THR A 166 13.16 -0.10 5.25
C THR A 166 12.95 -0.62 6.67
N ARG A 167 13.52 -1.79 7.00
CA ARG A 167 13.32 -2.48 8.29
C ARG A 167 13.61 -1.60 9.51
N LYS A 168 14.68 -0.80 9.45
CA LYS A 168 15.07 0.11 10.54
C LYS A 168 14.08 1.25 10.79
N ARG A 169 13.16 1.49 9.85
CA ARG A 169 12.17 2.57 9.89
C ARG A 169 10.76 2.06 10.12
N VAL A 170 10.51 0.74 10.03
CA VAL A 170 9.16 0.19 10.21
C VAL A 170 8.75 0.36 11.66
N ARG A 171 7.68 1.11 11.88
CA ARG A 171 7.08 1.38 13.19
C ARG A 171 5.77 0.63 13.39
N SER A 172 5.01 0.46 12.31
CA SER A 172 3.77 -0.34 12.31
C SER A 172 3.81 -1.26 11.11
N LEU A 173 3.51 -2.53 11.33
CA LEU A 173 3.47 -3.54 10.28
C LEU A 173 2.19 -4.33 10.41
N GLU A 174 1.44 -4.39 9.31
CA GLU A 174 0.21 -5.14 9.20
C GLU A 174 0.39 -6.16 8.08
N LEU A 175 0.23 -7.44 8.42
CA LEU A 175 0.27 -8.57 7.49
C LEU A 175 -1.15 -9.11 7.40
N ILE A 176 -1.79 -8.98 6.24
CA ILE A 176 -3.21 -9.34 6.02
C ILE A 176 -3.29 -10.46 4.98
N SER A 177 -4.27 -11.34 5.11
CA SER A 177 -4.50 -12.49 4.21
C SER A 177 -3.27 -13.38 4.07
N ILE A 178 -2.57 -13.66 5.19
CA ILE A 178 -1.33 -14.45 5.17
C ILE A 178 -1.55 -15.83 4.51
N PRO A 179 -0.57 -16.34 3.74
CA PRO A 179 -0.74 -17.60 3.02
C PRO A 179 -0.74 -18.81 3.98
N ASP A 180 -1.67 -19.74 3.78
CA ASP A 180 -1.80 -20.98 4.57
C ASP A 180 -0.59 -21.90 4.48
N SER A 181 0.15 -21.82 3.37
CA SER A 181 1.34 -22.64 3.16
C SER A 181 2.40 -22.31 4.24
N PRO A 182 2.74 -23.27 5.13
CA PRO A 182 3.68 -23.02 6.22
C PRO A 182 5.04 -22.54 5.73
N GLU A 183 5.50 -23.02 4.58
CA GLU A 183 6.78 -22.60 3.99
C GLU A 183 6.76 -21.15 3.50
N LYS A 184 5.67 -20.72 2.86
CA LYS A 184 5.51 -19.32 2.42
C LYS A 184 5.40 -18.39 3.63
N PHE A 185 4.62 -18.78 4.63
CA PHE A 185 4.48 -18.01 5.85
C PHE A 185 5.81 -17.91 6.61
N LYS A 186 6.54 -19.02 6.77
CA LYS A 186 7.89 -19.04 7.36
C LYS A 186 8.87 -18.16 6.58
N ALA A 187 8.77 -18.09 5.26
CA ALA A 187 9.58 -17.18 4.44
C ALA A 187 9.28 -15.70 4.74
N ILE A 188 8.02 -15.33 5.02
CA ILE A 188 7.61 -13.99 5.45
C ILE A 188 8.14 -13.71 6.87
N LEU A 189 7.96 -14.63 7.82
CA LEU A 189 8.42 -14.46 9.21
C LEU A 189 9.92 -14.22 9.31
N ARG A 190 10.73 -14.87 8.47
CA ARG A 190 12.19 -14.63 8.39
C ARG A 190 12.53 -13.16 8.06
N ARG A 191 11.61 -12.39 7.47
CA ARG A 191 11.78 -10.96 7.13
C ARG A 191 11.46 -10.02 8.28
N LEU A 192 10.75 -10.49 9.29
CA LEU A 192 10.41 -9.70 10.48
C LEU A 192 11.60 -9.55 11.44
N ARG A 193 12.75 -10.16 11.12
CA ARG A 193 13.97 -10.01 11.91
C ARG A 193 14.50 -8.58 11.80
N ASP A 194 14.96 -8.03 12.93
CA ASP A 194 15.59 -6.72 13.04
C ASP A 194 14.66 -5.55 12.68
N LEU A 195 13.54 -5.42 13.38
CA LEU A 195 12.65 -4.25 13.32
C LEU A 195 12.76 -3.43 14.62
N PRO A 196 13.86 -2.68 14.83
CA PRO A 196 14.18 -2.05 16.12
C PRO A 196 13.20 -0.95 16.55
N GLN A 197 12.45 -0.38 15.60
CA GLN A 197 11.47 0.69 15.85
C GLN A 197 10.02 0.18 15.82
N LEU A 198 9.80 -1.14 15.76
CA LEU A 198 8.46 -1.70 15.65
C LEU A 198 7.70 -1.49 16.97
N VAL A 199 6.57 -0.80 16.87
CA VAL A 199 5.66 -0.50 17.99
C VAL A 199 4.36 -1.28 17.86
N SER A 200 3.90 -1.54 16.64
CA SER A 200 2.65 -2.24 16.36
C SER A 200 2.87 -3.35 15.33
N LEU A 201 2.45 -4.56 15.66
CA LEU A 201 2.40 -5.69 14.74
C LEU A 201 0.99 -6.26 14.71
N VAL A 202 0.44 -6.37 13.51
CA VAL A 202 -0.84 -7.03 13.24
C VAL A 202 -0.58 -8.14 12.24
N VAL A 203 -1.05 -9.35 12.55
CA VAL A 203 -0.98 -10.50 11.64
C VAL A 203 -2.38 -11.11 11.55
N GLN A 204 -2.93 -11.14 10.35
CA GLN A 204 -4.29 -11.61 10.10
C GLN A 204 -4.25 -12.68 9.01
N ARG A 205 -4.86 -13.81 9.33
CA ARG A 205 -5.26 -14.82 8.36
C ARG A 205 -6.73 -14.56 8.05
N GLU A 206 -7.00 -13.87 6.95
CA GLU A 206 -8.37 -13.76 6.42
C GLU A 206 -8.59 -14.92 5.46
N GLU A 207 -9.68 -15.65 5.66
CA GLU A 207 -10.00 -16.86 4.92
C GLU A 207 -11.21 -16.61 4.02
N MET A 208 -11.05 -16.83 2.71
CA MET A 208 -12.14 -16.73 1.71
C MET A 208 -12.94 -18.05 1.60
N VAL A 209 -12.42 -19.17 2.10
CA VAL A 209 -13.00 -20.51 1.91
C VAL A 209 -13.18 -21.19 3.25
N ALA A 210 -14.39 -21.67 3.54
CA ALA A 210 -14.80 -22.32 4.79
C ALA A 210 -14.14 -23.70 5.05
N SER A 211 -12.89 -23.92 4.61
CA SER A 211 -12.25 -25.24 4.55
C SER A 211 -11.05 -25.43 5.48
N ALA A 212 -10.54 -24.41 6.19
CA ALA A 212 -9.60 -24.72 7.26
C ALA A 212 -10.37 -25.12 8.52
N ASP A 213 -10.17 -26.36 8.92
CA ASP A 213 -10.73 -26.93 10.15
C ASP A 213 -9.99 -26.41 11.41
N ALA A 214 -9.00 -25.50 11.28
CA ALA A 214 -8.14 -25.07 12.38
C ALA A 214 -7.39 -23.73 12.13
N PRO A 215 -7.10 -22.94 13.19
CA PRO A 215 -6.19 -21.79 13.11
C PRO A 215 -4.76 -22.19 12.74
N LEU A 216 -4.05 -21.30 12.02
CA LEU A 216 -2.66 -21.54 11.60
C LEU A 216 -1.71 -21.45 12.81
N ALA A 217 -1.17 -22.60 13.23
CA ALA A 217 -0.19 -22.66 14.29
C ALA A 217 1.18 -22.12 13.82
N ILE A 218 1.69 -21.09 14.48
CA ILE A 218 3.02 -20.54 14.18
C ILE A 218 4.05 -21.34 14.97
N HIS A 219 4.55 -22.44 14.43
CA HIS A 219 5.48 -23.32 15.17
C HIS A 219 6.86 -22.72 15.45
N SER A 220 7.20 -21.58 14.84
CA SER A 220 8.46 -20.88 15.11
C SER A 220 8.28 -19.77 16.14
N HIS A 221 9.08 -19.79 17.20
CA HIS A 221 9.24 -18.62 18.07
C HIS A 221 9.63 -17.42 17.21
N LEU A 222 8.87 -16.35 17.31
CA LEU A 222 9.23 -15.04 16.75
C LEU A 222 10.31 -14.45 17.66
N ALA A 223 11.48 -15.10 17.65
CA ALA A 223 12.62 -14.80 18.50
C ALA A 223 13.35 -13.59 17.95
N THR A 224 12.78 -12.41 18.17
CA THR A 224 13.51 -11.15 18.01
C THR A 224 13.10 -10.19 19.10
N PRO A 225 14.07 -9.51 19.75
CA PRO A 225 13.73 -8.42 20.63
C PRO A 225 13.13 -7.31 19.76
N PHE A 226 11.82 -7.12 19.89
CA PHE A 226 11.15 -5.90 19.46
C PHE A 226 11.06 -5.01 20.71
N PRO A 227 12.12 -4.24 21.03
CA PRO A 227 12.22 -3.58 22.34
C PRO A 227 11.10 -2.57 22.58
N GLN A 228 10.52 -2.01 21.51
CA GLN A 228 9.49 -0.98 21.56
C GLN A 228 8.08 -1.51 21.25
N LEU A 229 7.91 -2.83 21.12
CA LEU A 229 6.63 -3.40 20.76
C LEU A 229 5.62 -3.18 21.89
N ALA A 230 4.56 -2.42 21.58
CA ALA A 230 3.53 -2.05 22.53
C ALA A 230 2.15 -2.57 22.12
N LYS A 231 1.94 -2.88 20.83
CA LYS A 231 0.67 -3.37 20.29
C LYS A 231 0.88 -4.63 19.47
N LEU A 232 0.13 -5.66 19.80
CA LEU A 232 0.17 -6.95 19.12
C LEU A 232 -1.25 -7.44 18.84
N SER A 233 -1.53 -7.82 17.60
CA SER A 233 -2.83 -8.36 17.21
C SER A 233 -2.64 -9.57 16.30
N PHE A 234 -3.32 -10.66 16.64
CA PHE A 234 -3.37 -11.89 15.86
C PHE A 234 -4.83 -12.25 15.58
N LEU A 235 -5.11 -12.61 14.33
CA LEU A 235 -6.40 -13.14 13.88
C LEU A 235 -6.15 -14.46 13.15
N ASP A 236 -6.73 -15.55 13.69
CA ASP A 236 -6.64 -16.92 13.17
C ASP A 236 -5.21 -17.45 12.89
N CYS A 237 -4.22 -16.86 13.56
CA CYS A 237 -2.83 -17.30 13.52
C CYS A 237 -2.12 -16.98 14.84
N PHE A 238 -1.79 -18.01 15.63
CA PHE A 238 -1.29 -17.81 16.99
C PHE A 238 0.14 -18.32 17.15
N PRO A 239 1.09 -17.47 17.61
CA PRO A 239 2.39 -17.95 18.05
C PRO A 239 2.30 -18.66 19.39
N PRO A 240 3.29 -19.53 19.72
CA PRO A 240 3.33 -20.19 21.01
C PRO A 240 3.37 -19.12 22.09
N LEU A 241 2.59 -19.26 23.15
CA LEU A 241 2.49 -18.26 24.21
C LEU A 241 3.83 -18.03 24.94
N SER A 242 4.74 -19.00 24.88
CA SER A 242 6.12 -18.88 25.33
C SER A 242 7.03 -18.06 24.39
N SER A 243 6.50 -17.55 23.27
CA SER A 243 7.29 -16.80 22.30
C SER A 243 7.72 -15.44 22.89
N PRO A 244 9.00 -15.03 22.72
CA PRO A 244 9.53 -13.75 23.21
C PRO A 244 8.85 -12.49 22.66
N ILE A 245 7.91 -12.63 21.74
CA ILE A 245 7.14 -11.53 21.16
C ILE A 245 6.12 -10.97 22.15
N PHE A 246 5.68 -11.80 23.10
CA PHE A 246 4.85 -11.41 24.22
C PHE A 246 5.73 -10.75 25.29
N SER A 247 6.23 -9.56 24.99
CA SER A 247 7.07 -8.81 25.92
C SER A 247 6.22 -8.13 27.00
N SER A 248 6.80 -7.92 28.18
CA SER A 248 6.19 -7.12 29.26
C SER A 248 5.89 -5.66 28.89
N ASN A 249 6.44 -5.15 27.79
CA ASN A 249 6.16 -3.80 27.27
C ASN A 249 4.82 -3.71 26.51
N LEU A 250 4.10 -4.82 26.33
CA LEU A 250 2.83 -4.83 25.63
C LEU A 250 1.75 -4.07 26.42
N THR A 251 1.15 -3.09 25.75
CA THR A 251 0.02 -2.29 26.26
C THR A 251 -1.31 -2.68 25.63
N TYR A 252 -1.25 -3.39 24.49
CA TYR A 252 -2.40 -3.84 23.74
C TYR A 252 -2.11 -5.23 23.18
N LEU A 253 -2.96 -6.19 23.52
CA LEU A 253 -2.95 -7.55 23.00
C LEU A 253 -4.35 -7.89 22.51
N SER A 254 -4.46 -8.33 21.25
CA SER A 254 -5.70 -8.82 20.65
C SER A 254 -5.45 -10.19 20.04
N LEU A 255 -6.17 -11.20 20.53
CA LEU A 255 -6.16 -12.56 19.99
C LEU A 255 -7.60 -12.85 19.57
N LYS A 256 -7.83 -12.97 18.26
CA LYS A 256 -9.15 -13.17 17.68
C LYS A 256 -9.17 -14.43 16.84
N THR A 257 -10.31 -15.10 16.83
CA THR A 257 -10.54 -16.24 15.95
C THR A 257 -11.97 -16.21 15.42
N TYR A 258 -12.17 -16.69 14.21
CA TYR A 258 -13.50 -16.91 13.63
C TYR A 258 -14.04 -18.32 13.90
N TYR A 259 -13.27 -19.19 14.56
CA TYR A 259 -13.71 -20.54 14.91
C TYR A 259 -14.50 -20.54 16.22
N ASP A 260 -15.71 -21.13 16.18
CA ASP A 260 -16.57 -21.32 17.35
C ASP A 260 -16.10 -22.50 18.23
N GLU A 261 -15.31 -23.43 17.68
CA GLU A 261 -14.82 -24.61 18.39
C GLU A 261 -13.50 -24.35 19.12
N ILE A 262 -13.34 -24.92 20.32
CA ILE A 262 -12.12 -24.82 21.13
C ILE A 262 -11.03 -25.66 20.46
N HIS A 263 -10.19 -25.02 19.65
CA HIS A 263 -9.03 -25.66 19.04
C HIS A 263 -7.79 -25.52 19.94
N GLU A 264 -6.96 -26.56 20.04
CA GLU A 264 -5.77 -26.59 20.93
C GLU A 264 -4.76 -25.46 20.64
N SER A 265 -4.78 -24.91 19.43
CA SER A 265 -3.92 -23.80 19.01
C SER A 265 -4.48 -22.42 19.40
N VAL A 266 -5.73 -22.32 19.84
CA VAL A 266 -6.33 -21.08 20.33
C VAL A 266 -6.00 -20.92 21.80
N PRO A 267 -5.32 -19.83 22.20
CA PRO A 267 -5.04 -19.54 23.60
C PRO A 267 -6.33 -19.46 24.42
N THR A 268 -6.41 -20.19 25.53
CA THR A 268 -7.54 -20.03 26.45
C THR A 268 -7.40 -18.73 27.23
N VAL A 269 -8.51 -18.24 27.80
CA VAL A 269 -8.49 -17.06 28.67
C VAL A 269 -7.51 -17.26 29.84
N GLY A 270 -7.41 -18.46 30.40
CA GLY A 270 -6.46 -18.79 31.46
C GLY A 270 -5.00 -18.60 31.02
N ASP A 271 -4.65 -19.08 29.83
CA ASP A 271 -3.30 -18.95 29.30
C ASP A 271 -2.92 -17.48 29.06
N THR A 272 -3.89 -16.66 28.61
CA THR A 272 -3.68 -15.22 28.42
C THR A 272 -3.45 -14.48 29.74
N VAL A 273 -4.12 -14.88 30.82
CA VAL A 273 -3.91 -14.28 32.15
C VAL A 273 -2.52 -14.60 32.68
N VAL A 274 -2.05 -15.84 32.50
CA VAL A 274 -0.67 -16.24 32.88
C VAL A 274 0.35 -15.42 32.09
N LEU A 275 0.12 -15.23 30.79
CA LEU A 275 0.98 -14.44 29.91
C LEU A 275 1.07 -12.96 30.32
N LEU A 276 -0.02 -12.37 30.80
CA LEU A 276 -0.06 -10.98 31.27
C LEU A 276 0.46 -10.79 32.70
N SER A 277 0.61 -11.87 33.46
CA SER A 277 1.06 -11.85 34.86
C SER A 277 2.56 -12.10 35.04
N ALA A 278 3.26 -12.47 33.97
CA ALA A 278 4.70 -12.80 33.93
C ALA A 278 5.54 -11.61 33.44
#